data_AF-A0A919AZM3-F1
#
_entry.id   AF-A0A919AZM3-F1
#
_cell.length_a   1.000
_cell.length_b   1.000
_cell.length_c   1.000
_cell.angle_alpha   90.00
_cell.angle_beta   90.00
_cell.angle_gamma   90.00
#
_symmetry.space_group_name_H-M   'P 1'
#
loop_
_entity.id
_entity.type
_entity.pdbx_description
1 polymer ?
#
loop_
_entity_poly.entity_id
_entity_poly.type
_entity_poly.pdbx_seq_one_letter_code
_entity_poly.pdbx_strand_id
1 'polypeptide(L)'
;MGTTLAAIIAGIAGQRQVRAEHRHWRRQLRRDAYAAFTVKADEVYEALRGVEAELARPGHDLDGLRGALDKTRRLVRGDLADAQTAVELEGPEELTRMAGELTKSLSACVAAIQARIIGREGSDALGANESHRIRSFLNHASNKREQFVRHARKAIDV
;
A
#
# COMPACT_ATOMS: atom_id res chain seq x y z
N MET A 1 48.47 10.43 33.76
CA MET A 1 47.90 9.15 33.25
C MET A 1 46.37 9.13 33.14
N GLY A 2 45.61 10.13 33.65
CA GLY A 2 44.13 10.07 33.65
C GLY A 2 43.40 10.63 32.42
N THR A 3 44.06 11.44 31.59
CA THR A 3 43.43 12.18 30.47
C THR A 3 43.23 11.37 29.20
N THR A 4 44.09 10.38 28.92
CA THR A 4 44.01 9.52 27.73
C THR A 4 42.85 8.53 27.80
N LEU A 5 42.56 7.95 28.98
CA LEU A 5 41.42 7.06 29.19
C LEU A 5 40.07 7.80 29.06
N ALA A 6 39.98 9.02 29.59
CA ALA A 6 38.77 9.84 29.50
C ALA A 6 38.43 10.20 28.03
N ALA A 7 39.43 10.53 27.22
CA ALA A 7 39.24 10.84 25.79
C ALA A 7 38.79 9.62 24.97
N ILE A 8 39.33 8.43 25.27
CA ILE A 8 38.93 7.18 24.61
C ILE A 8 37.48 6.82 24.98
N ILE A 9 37.10 6.94 26.24
CA ILE A 9 35.74 6.68 26.71
C ILE A 9 34.75 7.68 26.09
N ALA A 10 35.11 8.97 26.01
CA ALA A 10 34.29 10.00 25.36
C ALA A 10 34.13 9.74 23.85
N GLY A 11 35.18 9.30 23.15
CA GLY A 11 35.12 8.93 21.72
C GLY A 11 34.21 7.73 21.45
N ILE A 12 34.29 6.69 22.29
CA ILE A 12 33.43 5.50 22.19
C ILE A 12 31.97 5.86 22.54
N ALA A 13 31.75 6.71 23.54
CA ALA A 13 30.43 7.22 23.91
C ALA A 13 29.81 8.05 22.78
N GLY A 14 30.57 8.97 22.16
CA GLY A 14 30.13 9.75 21.00
C GLY A 14 29.79 8.89 19.79
N GLN A 15 30.60 7.87 19.48
CA GLN A 15 30.27 6.91 18.42
C GLN A 15 29.02 6.08 18.73
N ARG A 16 28.79 5.71 20.00
CA ARG A 16 27.58 4.98 20.42
C ARG A 16 26.33 5.86 20.32
N GLN A 17 26.45 7.14 20.67
CA GLN A 17 25.40 8.15 20.54
C GLN A 17 24.96 8.31 19.08
N VAL A 18 25.91 8.59 18.17
CA VAL A 18 25.62 8.75 16.73
C VAL A 18 25.00 7.49 16.13
N ARG A 19 25.46 6.29 16.54
CA ARG A 19 24.86 5.02 16.10
C ARG A 19 23.44 4.82 16.65
N ALA A 20 23.17 5.27 17.87
CA ALA A 20 21.84 5.20 18.46
C ALA A 20 20.87 6.17 17.77
N GLU A 21 21.30 7.41 17.52
CA GLU A 21 20.56 8.43 16.76
C GLU A 21 20.29 7.96 15.33
N HIS A 22 21.28 7.41 14.63
CA HIS A 22 21.11 6.87 13.29
C HIS A 22 20.18 5.66 13.24
N ARG A 23 20.19 4.79 14.26
CA ARG A 23 19.22 3.69 14.39
C ARG A 23 17.81 4.21 14.63
N HIS A 24 17.65 5.21 15.50
CA HIS A 24 16.36 5.84 15.76
C HIS A 24 15.80 6.51 14.51
N TRP A 25 16.65 7.26 13.77
CA TRP A 25 16.30 7.85 12.48
C TRP A 25 15.80 6.81 11.48
N ARG A 26 16.56 5.72 11.27
CA ARG A 26 16.12 4.64 10.37
C ARG A 26 14.86 3.90 10.83
N ARG A 27 14.60 3.85 12.14
CA ARG A 27 13.35 3.27 12.67
C ARG A 27 12.16 4.18 12.38
N GLN A 28 12.32 5.48 12.55
CA GLN A 28 11.30 6.47 12.24
C GLN A 28 11.00 6.51 10.73
N LEU A 29 12.03 6.54 9.89
CA LEU A 29 11.88 6.53 8.43
C LEU A 29 11.11 5.30 7.93
N ARG A 30 11.44 4.10 8.43
CA ARG A 30 10.69 2.86 8.13
C ARG A 30 9.24 2.95 8.58
N ARG A 31 8.99 3.50 9.77
CA ARG A 31 7.64 3.69 10.30
C ARG A 31 6.81 4.62 9.42
N ASP A 32 7.39 5.73 8.98
CA ASP A 32 6.73 6.70 8.11
C ASP A 32 6.44 6.11 6.73
N ALA A 33 7.40 5.37 6.14
CA ALA A 33 7.21 4.67 4.88
C ALA A 33 6.07 3.63 4.94
N TYR A 34 6.05 2.78 5.98
CA TYR A 34 5.01 1.76 6.14
C TYR A 34 3.64 2.37 6.43
N ALA A 35 3.59 3.46 7.22
CA ALA A 35 2.37 4.17 7.50
C ALA A 35 1.80 4.82 6.23
N ALA A 36 2.64 5.54 5.47
CA ALA A 36 2.25 6.15 4.20
C ALA A 36 1.70 5.12 3.21
N PHE A 37 2.39 3.99 3.04
CA PHE A 37 1.91 2.91 2.17
C PHE A 37 0.58 2.33 2.64
N THR A 38 0.41 2.10 3.94
CA THR A 38 -0.84 1.56 4.48
C THR A 38 -2.01 2.52 4.23
N VAL A 39 -1.82 3.82 4.47
CA VAL A 39 -2.85 4.85 4.22
C VAL A 39 -3.24 4.89 2.75
N LYS A 40 -2.25 4.90 1.84
CA LYS A 40 -2.52 4.94 0.39
C LYS A 40 -3.17 3.67 -0.12
N ALA A 41 -2.77 2.51 0.38
CA ALA A 41 -3.42 1.26 0.04
C ALA A 41 -4.89 1.22 0.51
N ASP A 42 -5.18 1.81 1.67
CA ASP A 42 -6.53 1.91 2.22
C ASP A 42 -7.43 2.87 1.43
N GLU A 43 -6.90 4.05 1.07
CA GLU A 43 -7.58 5.02 0.21
C GLU A 43 -8.00 4.39 -1.12
N VAL A 44 -7.08 3.65 -1.76
CA VAL A 44 -7.36 2.94 -3.01
C VAL A 44 -8.39 1.83 -2.79
N TYR A 45 -8.25 1.04 -1.72
CA TYR A 45 -9.17 -0.05 -1.41
C TYR A 45 -10.60 0.46 -1.23
N GLU A 46 -10.81 1.49 -0.41
CA GLU A 46 -12.13 2.07 -0.16
C GLU A 46 -12.71 2.75 -1.40
N ALA A 47 -11.87 3.39 -2.23
CA ALA A 47 -12.32 3.93 -3.52
C ALA A 47 -12.82 2.83 -4.46
N LEU A 48 -12.10 1.70 -4.57
CA LEU A 48 -12.51 0.56 -5.39
C LEU A 48 -13.77 -0.11 -4.85
N ARG A 49 -13.89 -0.24 -3.53
CA ARG A 49 -15.08 -0.76 -2.86
C ARG A 49 -16.30 0.12 -3.13
N GLY A 50 -16.13 1.45 -3.09
CA GLY A 50 -17.19 2.40 -3.45
C GLY A 50 -17.64 2.26 -4.90
N VAL A 51 -16.69 2.11 -5.83
CA VAL A 51 -16.99 1.89 -7.26
C VAL A 51 -17.71 0.54 -7.49
N GLU A 52 -17.30 -0.54 -6.81
CA GLU A 52 -17.99 -1.84 -6.88
C GLU A 52 -19.42 -1.76 -6.35
N ALA A 53 -19.63 -1.05 -5.24
CA ALA A 53 -20.95 -0.87 -4.64
C ALA A 53 -21.88 -0.06 -5.56
N GLU A 54 -21.37 0.99 -6.22
CA GLU A 54 -22.15 1.77 -7.18
C GLU A 54 -22.49 0.97 -8.44
N LEU A 55 -21.55 0.16 -8.95
CA LEU A 55 -21.80 -0.76 -10.07
C LEU A 55 -22.88 -1.82 -9.79
N ALA A 56 -23.09 -2.17 -8.52
CA ALA A 56 -24.13 -3.08 -8.09
C ALA A 56 -25.52 -2.42 -8.05
N ARG A 57 -25.61 -1.08 -8.06
CA ARG A 57 -26.89 -0.36 -8.03
C ARG A 57 -27.59 -0.38 -9.40
N PRO A 58 -28.93 -0.54 -9.43
CA PRO A 58 -29.70 -0.30 -10.64
C PRO A 58 -29.68 1.19 -11.00
N GLY A 59 -29.52 1.53 -12.29
CA GLY A 59 -29.53 2.93 -12.76
C GLY A 59 -28.29 3.75 -12.43
N HIS A 60 -27.14 3.09 -12.22
CA HIS A 60 -25.86 3.75 -11.94
C HIS A 60 -25.41 4.69 -13.06
N ASP A 61 -24.76 5.79 -12.67
CA ASP A 61 -24.13 6.74 -13.59
C ASP A 61 -22.79 6.19 -14.08
N LEU A 62 -22.75 5.73 -15.33
CA LEU A 62 -21.53 5.18 -15.95
C LEU A 62 -20.42 6.23 -16.11
N ASP A 63 -20.76 7.48 -16.37
CA ASP A 63 -19.76 8.54 -16.58
C ASP A 63 -19.15 8.98 -15.23
N GLY A 64 -19.97 9.10 -14.20
CA GLY A 64 -19.51 9.27 -12.82
C GLY A 64 -18.61 8.12 -12.36
N LEU A 65 -18.98 6.87 -12.68
CA LEU A 65 -18.17 5.69 -12.37
C LEU A 65 -16.83 5.66 -13.09
N ARG A 66 -16.78 6.03 -14.37
CA ARG A 66 -15.53 6.20 -15.13
C ARG A 66 -14.64 7.25 -14.49
N GLY A 67 -15.21 8.42 -14.15
CA GLY A 67 -14.47 9.49 -13.49
C GLY A 67 -13.91 9.06 -12.13
N ALA A 68 -14.68 8.30 -11.34
CA ALA A 68 -14.22 7.74 -10.08
C ALA A 68 -13.09 6.71 -10.29
N LEU A 69 -13.24 5.79 -11.25
CA LEU A 69 -12.24 4.78 -11.55
C LEU A 69 -10.93 5.39 -12.08
N ASP A 70 -11.01 6.43 -12.92
CA ASP A 70 -9.83 7.15 -13.42
C ASP A 70 -9.07 7.86 -12.29
N LYS A 71 -9.78 8.44 -11.32
CA LYS A 71 -9.16 9.00 -10.11
C LYS A 71 -8.44 7.90 -9.33
N THR A 72 -9.09 6.77 -9.08
CA THR A 72 -8.50 5.62 -8.38
C THR A 72 -7.28 5.08 -9.12
N ARG A 73 -7.33 5.01 -10.45
CA ARG A 73 -6.19 4.60 -11.28
C ARG A 73 -5.00 5.54 -11.14
N ARG A 74 -5.24 6.85 -11.02
CA ARG A 74 -4.17 7.83 -10.76
C ARG A 74 -3.57 7.64 -9.37
N LEU A 75 -4.38 7.38 -8.35
CA LEU A 75 -3.90 7.07 -6.99
C LEU A 75 -3.01 5.82 -6.99
N VAL A 76 -3.39 4.76 -7.71
CA VAL A 76 -2.59 3.54 -7.83
C VAL A 76 -1.25 3.80 -8.51
N ARG A 77 -1.23 4.59 -9.59
CA ARG A 77 -0.02 4.83 -10.41
C ARG A 77 0.91 5.91 -9.85
N GLY A 78 0.40 6.82 -9.03
CA GLY A 78 1.16 7.88 -8.36
C GLY A 78 1.37 7.54 -6.91
N ASP A 79 0.54 8.08 -6.03
CA ASP A 79 0.67 8.01 -4.57
C ASP A 79 0.97 6.61 -4.00
N LEU A 80 0.26 5.57 -4.45
CA LEU A 80 0.49 4.21 -3.96
C LEU A 80 1.83 3.64 -4.46
N ALA A 81 2.20 3.94 -5.70
CA ALA A 81 3.47 3.50 -6.28
C ALA A 81 4.65 4.19 -5.59
N ASP A 82 4.56 5.50 -5.34
CA ASP A 82 5.57 6.27 -4.62
C ASP A 82 5.73 5.74 -3.19
N ALA A 83 4.61 5.47 -2.50
CA ALA A 83 4.64 4.88 -1.18
C ALA A 83 5.21 3.45 -1.18
N GLN A 84 4.93 2.65 -2.22
CA GLN A 84 5.53 1.32 -2.38
C GLN A 84 7.05 1.43 -2.57
N THR A 85 7.53 2.38 -3.38
CA THR A 85 8.97 2.60 -3.58
C THR A 85 9.66 2.97 -2.26
N ALA A 86 9.02 3.77 -1.40
CA ALA A 86 9.56 4.04 -0.06
C ALA A 86 9.69 2.76 0.78
N VAL A 87 8.73 1.82 0.68
CA VAL A 87 8.83 0.50 1.33
C VAL A 87 9.93 -0.35 0.71
N GLU A 88 10.11 -0.32 -0.61
CA GLU A 88 11.16 -1.05 -1.32
C GLU A 88 12.56 -0.62 -0.89
N LEU A 89 12.76 0.68 -0.64
CA LEU A 89 14.05 1.25 -0.23
C LEU A 89 14.37 0.95 1.25
N GLU A 90 13.37 1.00 2.12
CA GLU A 90 13.57 0.98 3.58
C GLU A 90 13.21 -0.37 4.23
N GLY A 91 12.44 -1.19 3.52
CA GLY A 91 11.82 -2.40 4.05
C GLY A 91 12.66 -3.67 3.87
N PRO A 92 12.50 -4.65 4.77
CA PRO A 92 12.99 -6.00 4.52
C PRO A 92 12.28 -6.60 3.31
N GLU A 93 12.96 -7.50 2.61
CA GLU A 93 12.49 -8.14 1.36
C GLU A 93 11.06 -8.70 1.47
N GLU A 94 10.69 -9.26 2.63
CA GLU A 94 9.34 -9.77 2.86
C GLU A 94 8.28 -8.66 2.76
N LEU A 95 8.51 -7.51 3.39
CA LEU A 95 7.58 -6.37 3.36
C LEU A 95 7.51 -5.74 1.97
N THR A 96 8.65 -5.64 1.30
CA THR A 96 8.73 -5.22 -0.11
C THR A 96 7.87 -6.10 -1.01
N ARG A 97 8.00 -7.43 -0.87
CA ARG A 97 7.18 -8.39 -1.61
C ARG A 97 5.69 -8.23 -1.31
N MET A 98 5.32 -8.08 -0.03
CA MET A 98 3.92 -7.89 0.37
C MET A 98 3.33 -6.59 -0.17
N ALA A 99 4.09 -5.49 -0.14
CA ALA A 99 3.66 -4.22 -0.72
C ALA A 99 3.42 -4.36 -2.23
N GLY A 100 4.35 -4.98 -2.96
CA GLY A 100 4.21 -5.23 -4.38
C GLY A 100 3.02 -6.14 -4.72
N GLU A 101 2.76 -7.18 -3.93
CA GLU A 101 1.58 -8.04 -4.10
C GLU A 101 0.26 -7.29 -3.87
N LEU A 102 0.21 -6.42 -2.86
CA LEU A 102 -0.97 -5.59 -2.58
C LEU A 102 -1.23 -4.60 -3.72
N THR A 103 -0.23 -3.86 -4.18
CA THR A 103 -0.37 -2.93 -5.31
C THR A 103 -0.79 -3.64 -6.58
N LYS A 104 -0.26 -4.84 -6.86
CA LYS A 104 -0.70 -5.68 -7.99
C LYS A 104 -2.16 -6.10 -7.87
N SER A 105 -2.60 -6.50 -6.68
CA SER A 105 -4.00 -6.88 -6.43
C SER A 105 -4.96 -5.71 -6.64
N LEU A 106 -4.60 -4.51 -6.14
CA LEU A 106 -5.40 -3.29 -6.33
C LEU A 106 -5.43 -2.87 -7.81
N SER A 107 -4.29 -2.96 -8.51
CA SER A 107 -4.21 -2.70 -9.96
C SER A 107 -5.07 -3.68 -10.77
N ALA A 108 -5.06 -4.96 -10.40
CA ALA A 108 -5.90 -5.97 -11.04
C ALA A 108 -7.39 -5.72 -10.81
N CYS A 109 -7.76 -5.24 -9.61
CA CYS A 109 -9.13 -4.82 -9.31
C CYS A 109 -9.57 -3.64 -10.19
N VAL A 110 -8.74 -2.60 -10.35
CA VAL A 110 -8.99 -1.48 -11.28
C VAL A 110 -9.27 -2.00 -12.69
N ALA A 111 -8.42 -2.90 -13.19
CA ALA A 111 -8.57 -3.46 -14.53
C ALA A 111 -9.86 -4.30 -14.68
N ALA A 112 -10.22 -5.08 -13.66
CA ALA A 112 -11.45 -5.88 -13.68
C ALA A 112 -12.71 -5.00 -13.66
N ILE A 113 -12.71 -3.93 -12.85
CA ILE A 113 -13.80 -2.94 -12.83
C ILE A 113 -13.90 -2.23 -14.18
N GLN A 114 -12.77 -1.83 -14.77
CA GLN A 114 -12.74 -1.18 -16.09
C GLN A 114 -13.31 -2.11 -17.18
N ALA A 115 -12.89 -3.37 -17.20
CA ALA A 115 -13.39 -4.36 -18.14
C ALA A 115 -14.90 -4.53 -18.02
N ARG A 116 -15.43 -4.53 -16.80
CA ARG A 116 -16.87 -4.60 -16.54
C ARG A 116 -17.64 -3.38 -17.03
N ILE A 117 -17.11 -2.17 -16.81
CA ILE A 117 -17.74 -0.94 -17.32
C ILE A 117 -17.84 -0.99 -18.84
N ILE A 118 -16.77 -1.39 -19.53
CA ILE A 118 -16.72 -1.52 -21.00
C ILE A 118 -17.63 -2.67 -21.48
N GLY A 119 -17.60 -3.82 -20.82
CA GLY A 119 -18.37 -5.01 -21.20
C GLY A 119 -19.89 -4.82 -21.10
N ARG A 120 -20.36 -4.00 -20.15
CA ARG A 120 -21.77 -3.65 -20.00
C ARG A 120 -22.33 -2.80 -21.14
N GLU A 121 -21.47 -2.10 -21.89
CA GLU A 121 -21.87 -1.41 -23.11
C GLU A 121 -22.16 -2.38 -24.26
N GLY A 122 -21.76 -3.66 -24.13
CA GLY A 122 -21.84 -4.67 -25.18
C GLY A 122 -22.82 -5.84 -24.96
N SER A 123 -23.07 -6.31 -23.73
CA SER A 123 -24.05 -7.39 -23.42
C SER A 123 -24.18 -7.68 -21.91
N ASP A 124 -25.40 -7.93 -21.41
CA ASP A 124 -25.73 -8.17 -19.99
C ASP A 124 -25.24 -9.53 -19.42
N ALA A 125 -24.78 -10.47 -20.26
CA ALA A 125 -24.42 -11.82 -19.83
C ALA A 125 -23.08 -11.93 -19.06
N LEU A 126 -22.24 -10.89 -19.06
CA LEU A 126 -20.89 -10.89 -18.44
C LEU A 126 -20.88 -10.45 -16.97
N GLY A 127 -21.96 -9.84 -16.47
CA GLY A 127 -21.97 -9.10 -15.21
C GLY A 127 -21.75 -9.95 -13.95
N ALA A 128 -22.19 -11.22 -13.93
CA ALA A 128 -22.09 -12.08 -12.74
C ALA A 128 -20.66 -12.59 -12.50
N ASN A 129 -19.96 -13.03 -13.55
CA ASN A 129 -18.60 -13.54 -13.48
C ASN A 129 -17.60 -12.42 -13.12
N GLU A 130 -17.80 -11.22 -13.69
CA GLU A 130 -16.98 -10.05 -13.39
C GLU A 130 -17.18 -9.52 -11.98
N SER A 131 -18.42 -9.53 -11.46
CA SER A 131 -18.71 -9.20 -10.06
C SER A 131 -17.93 -10.10 -9.09
N HIS A 132 -17.91 -11.41 -9.37
CA HIS A 132 -17.18 -12.37 -8.55
C HIS A 132 -15.66 -12.11 -8.59
N ARG A 133 -15.11 -11.83 -9.77
CA ARG A 133 -13.68 -11.47 -9.93
C ARG A 133 -13.31 -10.21 -9.16
N ILE A 134 -14.09 -9.13 -9.26
CA ILE A 134 -13.83 -7.87 -8.55
C ILE A 134 -13.81 -8.11 -7.03
N ARG A 135 -14.80 -8.83 -6.51
CA ARG A 135 -14.86 -9.18 -5.07
C ARG A 135 -13.70 -10.05 -4.62
N SER A 136 -13.28 -11.00 -5.45
CA SER A 136 -12.10 -11.82 -5.18
C SER A 136 -10.84 -10.97 -5.03
N PHE A 137 -10.62 -10.01 -5.94
CA PHE A 137 -9.48 -9.08 -5.85
C PHE A 137 -9.56 -8.15 -4.63
N LEU A 138 -10.75 -7.65 -4.28
CA LEU A 138 -10.95 -6.83 -3.07
C LEU A 138 -10.66 -7.64 -1.81
N ASN A 139 -11.18 -8.86 -1.71
CA ASN A 139 -10.91 -9.74 -0.56
C ASN A 139 -9.42 -10.09 -0.46
N HIS A 140 -8.77 -10.36 -1.60
CA HIS A 140 -7.34 -10.63 -1.64
C HIS A 140 -6.53 -9.40 -1.18
N ALA A 141 -6.86 -8.20 -1.67
CA ALA A 141 -6.23 -6.96 -1.27
C ALA A 141 -6.43 -6.67 0.23
N SER A 142 -7.63 -6.88 0.77
CA SER A 142 -7.92 -6.72 2.21
C SER A 142 -7.04 -7.62 3.06
N ASN A 143 -6.96 -8.92 2.71
CA ASN A 143 -6.13 -9.88 3.44
C ASN A 143 -4.63 -9.50 3.35
N LYS A 144 -4.15 -9.09 2.17
CA LYS A 144 -2.76 -8.65 1.99
C LYS A 144 -2.44 -7.38 2.78
N ARG A 145 -3.38 -6.43 2.86
CA ARG A 145 -3.27 -5.22 3.70
C ARG A 145 -3.11 -5.58 5.18
N GLU A 146 -3.94 -6.48 5.70
CA GLU A 146 -3.85 -6.94 7.09
C GLU A 146 -2.53 -7.65 7.39
N GLN A 147 -2.08 -8.51 6.48
CA GLN A 147 -0.76 -9.17 6.57
C GLN A 147 0.37 -8.14 6.58
N PHE A 148 0.33 -7.17 5.66
CA PHE A 148 1.34 -6.12 5.58
C PHE A 148 1.44 -5.35 6.91
N VAL A 149 0.32 -4.86 7.45
CA VAL A 149 0.30 -4.11 8.72
C VAL A 149 0.86 -4.96 9.87
N ARG A 150 0.52 -6.24 9.94
CA ARG A 150 1.01 -7.15 10.98
C ARG A 150 2.53 -7.34 10.89
N HIS A 151 3.07 -7.52 9.69
CA HIS A 151 4.52 -7.69 9.50
C HIS A 151 5.28 -6.36 9.66
N ALA A 152 4.68 -5.24 9.25
CA ALA A 152 5.24 -3.90 9.46
C ALA A 152 5.44 -3.60 10.94
N ARG A 153 4.44 -3.91 11.79
CA ARG A 153 4.56 -3.76 13.25
C ARG A 153 5.72 -4.60 13.80
N LYS A 154 5.78 -5.89 13.45
CA LYS A 154 6.89 -6.78 13.87
C LYS A 154 8.26 -6.24 13.42
N ALA A 155 8.37 -5.73 12.20
CA ALA A 155 9.63 -5.20 11.67
C ALA A 155 10.05 -3.86 12.31
N ILE A 156 9.10 -3.09 12.85
CA ILE A 156 9.36 -1.86 13.61
C ILE A 156 9.70 -2.19 15.07
N ASP A 157 9.21 -3.28 15.64
CA ASP A 157 9.46 -3.64 17.05
C ASP A 157 10.81 -4.31 17.31
N VAL A 158 11.49 -4.77 16.26
CA VAL A 158 12.90 -5.25 16.28
C VAL A 158 13.86 -4.06 16.09
#